data_AF-A0A4Y2A2M6-F1
#
_entry.id   AF-A0A4Y2A2M6-F1
#
_cell.length_a   1.000
_cell.length_b   1.000
_cell.length_c   1.000
_cell.angle_alpha   90.00
_cell.angle_beta   90.00
_cell.angle_gamma   90.00
#
_symmetry.space_group_name_H-M   'P 1'
#
loop_
_entity.id
_entity.type
_entity.pdbx_description
1 polymer ?
#
loop_
_entity_poly.entity_id
_entity_poly.type
_entity_poly.pdbx_seq_one_letter_code
_entity_poly.pdbx_strand_id
1 'polypeptide(L)'
;MELGDKKPSTLLYAMKSLASDGISPEFSKGLWMQRLPIQIQQILSVSGDNLQALSKMADIIFDISKDDLVASVSANFQFSGVNKFENRLAAIENRLSRLEVRRRSITLARKH
;
A
#
# COMPACT_ATOMS: atom_id res chain seq x y z
N MET A 1 5.32 -20.47 -1.33
CA MET A 1 5.44 -19.99 0.05
C MET A 1 5.62 -18.48 -0.02
N GLU A 2 4.53 -17.73 0.06
CA GLU A 2 4.55 -16.27 -0.02
C GLU A 2 4.97 -15.70 1.34
N LEU A 3 6.10 -15.01 1.39
CA LEU A 3 6.54 -14.26 2.56
C LEU A 3 6.03 -12.81 2.45
N GLY A 4 4.71 -12.65 2.37
CA GLY A 4 4.07 -11.33 2.21
C GLY A 4 4.25 -10.39 3.40
N ASP A 5 4.39 -10.93 4.62
CA ASP A 5 4.33 -10.15 5.88
C ASP A 5 5.50 -10.38 6.86
N LYS A 6 6.51 -11.15 6.48
CA LYS A 6 7.60 -11.53 7.39
C LYS A 6 8.80 -10.61 7.25
N LYS A 7 9.41 -10.25 8.38
CA LYS A 7 10.60 -9.40 8.43
C LYS A 7 11.72 -9.97 7.54
N PRO A 8 12.44 -9.11 6.79
CA PRO A 8 13.59 -9.51 5.97
C PRO A 8 14.62 -10.40 6.70
N SER A 9 14.89 -10.18 7.99
CA SER A 9 15.77 -11.05 8.79
C SER A 9 15.21 -12.45 9.00
N THR A 10 13.89 -12.58 9.17
CA THR A 10 13.21 -13.87 9.33
C THR A 10 13.25 -14.66 8.02
N LEU A 11 13.09 -13.98 6.89
CA LEU A 11 13.30 -14.57 5.56
C LEU A 11 14.74 -15.11 5.43
N LEU A 12 15.75 -14.31 5.81
CA LEU A 12 17.14 -14.73 5.74
C LEU A 12 17.40 -15.97 6.61
N TYR A 13 16.85 -16.00 7.83
CA TYR A 13 16.97 -17.14 8.72
C TYR A 13 16.30 -18.40 8.14
N ALA A 14 15.08 -18.27 7.61
CA ALA A 14 14.38 -19.37 6.96
C ALA A 14 15.17 -19.92 5.76
N MET A 15 15.73 -19.04 4.93
CA MET A 15 16.59 -19.42 3.80
C MET A 15 17.83 -20.16 4.27
N LYS A 16 18.49 -19.71 5.34
CA LYS A 16 19.62 -20.42 5.94
C LYS A 16 19.24 -21.77 6.52
N SER A 17 18.06 -21.90 7.13
CA SER A 17 17.59 -23.18 7.69
C SER A 17 17.23 -24.21 6.62
N LEU A 18 16.86 -23.75 5.42
CA LEU A 18 16.54 -24.58 4.25
C LEU A 18 17.76 -24.85 3.37
N ALA A 19 18.75 -23.96 3.42
CA ALA A 19 20.01 -24.12 2.73
C ALA A 19 20.79 -25.28 3.36
N SER A 20 20.98 -26.36 2.61
CA SER A 20 21.98 -27.37 2.93
C SER A 20 23.37 -26.74 2.91
N ASP A 21 24.34 -27.29 3.67
CA ASP A 21 25.72 -26.77 3.86
C ASP A 21 26.53 -26.45 2.58
N GLY A 22 26.00 -26.73 1.38
CA GLY A 22 26.63 -26.42 0.09
C GLY A 22 26.21 -25.09 -0.54
N ILE A 23 25.29 -24.32 0.03
CA ILE A 23 24.86 -23.04 -0.56
C ILE A 23 25.81 -21.91 -0.14
N SER A 24 26.46 -21.27 -1.13
CA SER A 24 27.34 -20.13 -0.87
C SER A 24 26.57 -18.94 -0.26
N PRO A 25 27.22 -18.19 0.65
CA PRO A 25 26.62 -17.01 1.26
C PRO A 25 26.30 -15.91 0.23
N GLU A 26 27.04 -15.83 -0.88
CA GLU A 26 26.81 -14.90 -2.00
C GLU A 26 25.53 -15.25 -2.76
N PHE A 27 25.30 -16.55 -3.04
CA PHE A 27 24.07 -17.01 -3.66
C PHE A 27 22.86 -16.76 -2.75
N SER A 28 23.01 -17.06 -1.45
CA SER A 28 21.99 -16.78 -0.45
C SER A 28 21.66 -15.29 -0.37
N LYS A 29 22.68 -14.42 -0.44
CA LYS A 29 22.51 -12.96 -0.49
C LYS A 29 21.74 -12.53 -1.74
N GLY A 30 22.11 -13.04 -2.92
CA GLY A 30 21.43 -12.71 -4.17
C GLY A 30 19.96 -13.14 -4.16
N LEU A 31 19.68 -14.37 -3.73
CA LEU A 31 18.32 -14.88 -3.66
C LEU A 31 17.49 -14.15 -2.59
N TRP A 32 18.10 -13.79 -1.46
CA TRP A 32 17.44 -13.00 -0.41
C TRP A 32 17.09 -11.61 -0.92
N MET A 33 18.02 -10.91 -1.58
CA MET A 33 17.77 -9.61 -2.19
C MET A 33 16.63 -9.66 -3.21
N GLN A 34 16.59 -10.68 -4.08
CA GLN A 34 15.51 -10.84 -5.08
C GLN A 34 14.11 -11.02 -4.45
N ARG A 35 14.03 -11.48 -3.21
CA ARG A 35 12.76 -11.69 -2.50
C ARG A 35 12.27 -10.45 -1.76
N LEU A 36 13.09 -9.41 -1.62
CA LEU A 36 12.69 -8.16 -0.98
C LEU A 36 11.95 -7.23 -1.95
N PRO A 37 11.11 -6.31 -1.45
CA PRO A 37 10.57 -5.22 -2.26
C PRO A 37 11.67 -4.37 -2.89
N ILE A 38 11.40 -3.83 -4.10
CA ILE A 38 12.39 -3.08 -4.88
C ILE A 38 12.97 -1.88 -4.13
N GLN A 39 12.16 -1.20 -3.30
CA GLN A 39 12.60 -0.06 -2.52
C GLN A 39 13.69 -0.44 -1.51
N ILE A 40 13.51 -1.58 -0.84
CA ILE A 40 14.49 -2.09 0.13
C ILE A 40 15.76 -2.53 -0.60
N GLN A 41 15.63 -3.20 -1.76
CA GLN A 41 16.78 -3.61 -2.57
C GLN A 41 17.66 -2.41 -2.98
N GLN A 42 17.04 -1.32 -3.43
CA GLN A 42 17.75 -0.12 -3.86
C GLN A 42 18.58 0.49 -2.74
N ILE A 43 17.99 0.63 -1.54
CA ILE A 43 18.69 1.19 -0.38
C ILE A 43 19.85 0.27 0.04
N LEU A 44 19.61 -1.03 0.15
CA LEU A 44 20.63 -2.01 0.54
C LEU A 44 21.75 -2.15 -0.50
N SER A 45 21.49 -1.86 -1.78
CA SER A 45 22.52 -1.95 -2.84
C SER A 45 23.65 -0.94 -2.65
N VAL A 46 23.38 0.17 -1.97
CA VAL A 46 24.37 1.20 -1.62
C VAL A 46 25.18 0.79 -0.38
N SER A 47 24.62 -0.10 0.45
CA SER A 47 25.26 -0.61 1.66
C SER A 47 26.21 -1.77 1.33
N GLY A 48 27.52 -1.53 1.47
CA GLY A 48 28.58 -2.53 1.26
C GLY A 48 28.71 -3.58 2.38
N ASP A 49 27.71 -3.69 3.25
CA ASP A 49 27.79 -4.49 4.48
C ASP A 49 27.61 -5.99 4.26
N ASN A 50 27.96 -6.76 5.31
CA ASN A 50 27.72 -8.20 5.35
C ASN A 50 26.21 -8.54 5.42
N LEU A 51 25.85 -9.76 5.02
CA LEU A 51 24.45 -10.19 4.89
C LEU A 51 23.65 -10.07 6.20
N GLN A 52 24.29 -10.24 7.36
CA GLN A 52 23.63 -10.07 8.66
C GLN A 52 23.29 -8.61 8.95
N ALA A 53 24.23 -7.69 8.71
CA ALA A 53 24.00 -6.26 8.85
C ALA A 53 22.95 -5.75 7.84
N LEU A 54 23.01 -6.22 6.59
CA LEU A 54 21.98 -5.91 5.58
C LEU A 54 20.59 -6.37 6.04
N SER A 55 20.48 -7.55 6.67
CA SER A 55 19.19 -8.03 7.17
C SER A 55 18.59 -7.15 8.28
N LYS A 56 19.43 -6.63 9.18
CA LYS A 56 19.01 -5.68 10.21
C LYS A 56 18.59 -4.34 9.60
N MET A 57 19.35 -3.84 8.64
CA MET A 57 18.99 -2.62 7.92
C MET A 57 17.68 -2.78 7.15
N ALA A 58 17.49 -3.93 6.51
CA ALA A 58 16.25 -4.27 5.80
C ALA A 58 15.05 -4.30 6.75
N ASP A 59 15.19 -4.83 7.97
CA ASP A 59 14.14 -4.80 8.98
C ASP A 59 13.76 -3.37 9.38
N ILE A 60 14.74 -2.49 9.56
CA ILE A 60 14.49 -1.08 9.89
C ILE A 60 13.73 -0.40 8.76
N ILE A 61 14.18 -0.58 7.50
CA ILE A 61 13.51 -0.02 6.32
C ILE A 61 12.09 -0.58 6.19
N PHE A 62 11.91 -1.88 6.43
CA PHE A 62 10.61 -2.55 6.38
C PHE A 62 9.64 -2.03 7.45
N ASP A 63 10.12 -1.86 8.68
CA ASP A 63 9.32 -1.31 9.78
C ASP A 63 8.92 0.15 9.50
N ILE A 64 9.87 0.99 9.02
CA ILE A 64 9.58 2.39 8.61
C ILE A 64 8.57 2.41 7.46
N SER A 65 8.73 1.56 6.45
CA SER A 65 7.81 1.49 5.31
C SER A 65 6.43 1.03 5.73
N LYS A 66 6.33 0.16 6.74
CA LYS A 66 5.05 -0.30 7.29
C LYS A 66 4.33 0.80 8.07
N ASP A 67 5.05 1.59 8.86
CA ASP A 67 4.48 2.72 9.61
C ASP A 67 4.12 3.89 8.68
N ASP A 68 4.94 4.14 7.66
CA ASP A 68 4.62 5.12 6.62
C ASP A 68 3.46 4.64 5.75
N LEU A 69 3.25 3.33 5.58
CA LEU A 69 2.01 2.78 5.03
C LEU A 69 0.81 2.99 5.96
N VAL A 70 0.95 3.09 7.27
CA VAL A 70 -0.20 3.42 8.16
C VAL A 70 -0.56 4.90 8.04
N ALA A 71 0.43 5.79 7.95
CA ALA A 71 0.20 7.21 7.67
C ALA A 71 -0.28 7.45 6.22
N SER A 72 0.27 6.72 5.26
CA SER A 72 -0.07 6.79 3.84
C SER A 72 -1.34 6.04 3.49
N VAL A 73 -1.77 5.03 4.25
CA VAL A 73 -3.12 4.44 4.12
C VAL A 73 -4.13 5.41 4.72
N SER A 74 -3.81 6.17 5.78
CA SER A 74 -4.66 7.27 6.23
C SER A 74 -4.71 8.45 5.23
N ALA A 75 -3.64 8.70 4.47
CA ALA A 75 -3.59 9.79 3.49
C ALA A 75 -4.09 9.38 2.08
N ASN A 76 -3.85 8.14 1.64
CA ASN A 76 -4.30 7.60 0.35
C ASN A 76 -5.69 6.96 0.39
N PHE A 77 -6.31 6.77 1.57
CA PHE A 77 -7.76 6.57 1.66
C PHE A 77 -8.57 7.85 1.42
N GLN A 78 -7.93 8.99 1.15
CA GLN A 78 -8.59 10.03 0.37
C GLN A 78 -8.63 9.61 -1.09
N PHE A 79 -9.49 8.62 -1.37
CA PHE A 79 -9.88 8.19 -2.70
C PHE A 79 -10.50 9.42 -3.39
N SER A 80 -9.70 10.20 -4.10
CA SER A 80 -10.14 11.41 -4.80
C SER A 80 -11.31 11.12 -5.76
N GLY A 81 -11.41 9.86 -6.22
CA GLY A 81 -12.56 9.33 -6.94
C GLY A 81 -13.86 9.19 -6.13
N VAL A 82 -13.81 8.79 -4.85
CA VAL A 82 -15.01 8.64 -3.99
C VAL A 82 -15.55 10.01 -3.61
N ASN A 83 -14.68 10.95 -3.19
CA ASN A 83 -15.11 12.32 -2.92
C ASN A 83 -15.74 12.98 -4.16
N LYS A 84 -15.20 12.70 -5.36
CA LYS A 84 -15.80 13.16 -6.63
C LYS A 84 -17.14 12.49 -6.92
N PHE A 85 -17.31 11.22 -6.57
CA PHE A 85 -18.57 10.50 -6.76
C PHE A 85 -19.65 11.00 -5.79
N GLU A 86 -19.32 11.14 -4.50
CA GLU A 86 -20.22 11.68 -3.47
C GLU A 86 -20.66 13.11 -3.77
N ASN A 87 -19.74 13.97 -4.20
CA ASN A 87 -20.07 15.33 -4.63
C ASN A 87 -21.03 15.34 -5.83
N ARG A 88 -20.86 14.41 -6.79
CA ARG A 88 -21.78 14.27 -7.92
C ARG A 88 -23.14 13.72 -7.49
N LEU A 89 -23.17 12.79 -6.53
CA LEU A 89 -24.41 12.24 -5.97
C LEU A 89 -25.23 13.32 -5.29
N ALA A 90 -24.61 14.10 -4.39
CA ALA A 90 -25.24 15.23 -3.71
C ALA A 90 -25.77 16.28 -4.70
N ALA A 91 -25.02 16.55 -5.78
CA ALA A 91 -25.46 17.49 -6.83
C ALA A 91 -26.70 16.97 -7.60
N ILE A 92 -26.79 15.66 -7.83
CA ILE A 92 -27.96 15.04 -8.49
C ILE A 92 -29.19 15.12 -7.58
N GLU A 93 -29.05 14.75 -6.31
CA GLU A 93 -30.14 14.82 -5.32
C GLU A 93 -30.71 16.23 -5.21
N ASN A 94 -29.84 17.25 -5.13
CA ASN A 94 -30.28 18.64 -5.06
C ASN A 94 -31.03 19.09 -6.34
N ARG A 95 -30.60 18.63 -7.51
CA ARG A 95 -31.31 18.90 -8.78
C ARG A 95 -32.68 18.22 -8.79
N LEU A 96 -32.79 16.99 -8.28
CA LEU A 96 -34.04 16.26 -8.20
C LEU A 96 -35.05 17.00 -7.30
N SER A 97 -34.64 17.40 -6.10
CA SER A 97 -35.48 18.16 -5.16
C SER A 97 -35.99 19.47 -5.78
N ARG A 98 -35.14 20.21 -6.49
CA ARG A 98 -35.56 21.44 -7.19
C ARG A 98 -36.55 21.17 -8.32
N LEU A 99 -36.35 20.10 -9.09
CA LEU A 99 -37.26 19.67 -10.15
C LEU A 99 -38.64 19.27 -9.59
N GLU A 100 -38.67 18.56 -8.47
CA GLU A 100 -39.92 18.17 -7.81
C GLU A 100 -40.71 19.36 -7.29
N VAL A 101 -40.04 20.32 -6.63
CA VAL A 101 -40.66 21.56 -6.19
C VAL A 101 -41.25 22.31 -7.39
N ARG A 102 -40.45 22.47 -8.46
CA ARG A 102 -40.91 23.15 -9.68
C ARG A 102 -42.10 22.44 -10.32
N ARG A 103 -42.12 21.11 -10.36
CA ARG A 103 -43.24 20.32 -10.88
C ARG A 103 -44.51 20.53 -10.04
N ARG A 104 -44.41 20.54 -8.71
CA ARG A 104 -45.54 20.79 -7.81
C ARG A 104 -46.09 22.21 -8.01
N SER A 105 -45.22 23.22 -8.08
CA SER A 105 -45.64 24.60 -8.34
C SER A 105 -46.34 24.76 -9.69
N ILE A 106 -45.85 24.10 -10.75
CA ILE A 106 -46.50 24.12 -12.07
C ILE A 106 -47.86 23.41 -12.04
N THR A 107 -47.98 22.32 -11.28
CA THR A 107 -49.24 21.58 -11.15
C THR A 107 -50.28 22.39 -10.36
N LEU A 108 -49.87 23.09 -9.30
CA LEU A 108 -50.74 24.00 -8.57
C LEU A 108 -51.15 25.22 -9.39
N ALA A 109 -50.23 25.84 -10.13
CA ALA A 109 -50.52 27.01 -10.96
C ALA A 109 -51.47 26.73 -12.12
N ARG A 110 -51.61 25.46 -12.55
CA ARG A 110 -52.56 25.04 -13.59
C ARG A 110 -53.95 24.69 -13.06
N LYS A 111 -54.12 24.61 -11.74
CA LYS A 111 -55.39 24.23 -11.09
C LYS A 111 -56.21 25.44 -10.61
N HIS A 112 -55.75 26.65 -10.95
CA HIS A 112 -56.36 27.94 -10.64
C HIS A 112 -56.59 28.71 -11.94
#